data_AF-A0A935HVQ5-F1
#
_entry.id   AF-A0A935HVQ5-F1
#
_cell.length_a   1.000
_cell.length_b   1.000
_cell.length_c   1.000
_cell.angle_alpha   90.00
_cell.angle_beta   90.00
_cell.angle_gamma   90.00
#
_symmetry.space_group_name_H-M   'P 1'
#
loop_
_entity.id
_entity.type
_entity.pdbx_description
1 polymer ?
#
loop_
_entity_poly.entity_id
_entity_poly.type
_entity_poly.pdbx_seq_one_letter_code
_entity_poly.pdbx_strand_id
1 'polypeptide(L)' 'MNDDTTNYSQYKAKVGTDNKGNFVIVWYDQRSGNLRLRGQIFDSNANRM' A
#
# COMPACT_ATOMS: atom_id res chain seq x y z
N MET A 1 -0.77 1.39 15.98
CA MET A 1 0.50 1.53 15.23
C MET A 1 1.32 0.31 15.62
N ASN A 2 1.43 -0.66 14.72
CA ASN A 2 2.09 -1.93 15.01
C ASN A 2 3.54 -1.83 14.50
N ASP A 3 4.44 -2.23 15.38
CA ASP A 3 5.89 -2.26 15.31
C ASP A 3 6.28 -3.74 15.36
N ASP A 4 6.90 -4.26 14.29
CA ASP A 4 7.48 -5.60 14.28
C ASP A 4 8.72 -5.63 13.37
N THR A 5 9.81 -6.14 13.94
CA THR A 5 11.21 -6.03 13.51
C THR A 5 11.80 -7.41 13.17
N THR A 6 11.01 -8.30 12.56
CA THR A 6 11.44 -9.64 12.17
C THR A 6 11.67 -9.77 10.65
N ASN A 7 12.93 -9.56 10.25
CA ASN A 7 13.73 -9.96 9.06
C ASN A 7 13.13 -10.64 7.79
N TYR A 8 11.85 -10.46 7.48
CA TYR A 8 11.29 -10.58 6.13
C TYR A 8 10.39 -9.37 5.94
N SER A 9 10.92 -8.33 5.30
CA SER A 9 10.23 -7.07 4.98
C SER A 9 8.74 -7.31 4.66
N GLN A 10 7.87 -7.07 5.64
CA GLN A 10 6.46 -6.79 5.40
C GLN A 10 6.46 -5.45 4.68
N TYR A 11 6.46 -5.52 3.35
CA TYR A 11 6.82 -4.45 2.44
C TYR A 11 5.96 -3.18 2.55
N LYS A 12 6.26 -2.35 3.55
CA LYS A 12 5.89 -0.93 3.74
C LYS A 12 4.65 -0.48 2.97
N ALA A 13 3.50 -1.13 3.21
CA ALA A 13 2.26 -0.62 2.67
C ALA A 13 2.03 0.78 3.27
N LYS A 14 1.91 1.80 2.43
CA LYS A 14 1.58 3.16 2.85
C LYS A 14 0.21 3.52 2.32
N VAL A 15 -0.59 4.13 3.18
CA VAL A 15 -1.89 4.67 2.82
C VAL A 15 -1.87 6.18 2.98
N GLY A 16 -2.40 6.88 2.00
CA GLY A 16 -2.67 8.31 2.06
C GLY A 16 -4.13 8.55 1.75
N THR A 17 -4.75 9.52 2.42
CA THR A 17 -6.16 9.87 2.24
C THR A 17 -6.30 11.35 1.92
N ASP A 18 -7.27 11.73 1.11
CA ASP A 18 -7.67 13.13 0.93
C ASP A 18 -8.88 13.49 1.83
N ASN A 19 -9.24 14.77 1.88
CA ASN A 19 -10.39 15.25 2.67
C ASN A 19 -11.76 14.80 2.12
N LYS A 20 -11.80 14.15 0.95
CA LYS A 20 -13.02 13.60 0.34
C LYS A 20 -13.19 12.11 0.64
N GLY A 21 -12.22 11.50 1.33
CA GLY A 21 -12.23 10.08 1.66
C GLY A 21 -11.66 9.19 0.56
N ASN A 22 -11.11 9.76 -0.52
CA ASN A 22 -10.35 8.98 -1.49
C ASN A 22 -9.04 8.54 -0.84
N PHE A 23 -8.55 7.36 -1.20
CA PHE A 23 -7.34 6.82 -0.62
C PHE A 23 -6.45 6.13 -1.65
N VAL A 24 -5.15 6.28 -1.45
CA VAL A 24 -4.13 5.58 -2.22
C VAL A 24 -3.45 4.57 -1.33
N ILE A 25 -3.25 3.35 -1.86
CA ILE A 25 -2.46 2.32 -1.20
C ILE A 25 -1.24 2.07 -2.08
N VAL A 26 -0.05 2.13 -1.49
CA VAL A 26 1.22 1.82 -2.14
C VAL A 26 1.88 0.66 -1.39
N TRP A 27 2.30 -0.38 -2.08
CA TRP A 27 2.94 -1.55 -1.50
C TRP A 27 4.05 -2.07 -2.40
N TYR A 28 5.01 -2.81 -1.87
CA TYR A 28 5.92 -3.55 -2.74
C TYR A 28 5.41 -4.97 -2.99
N ASP A 29 5.57 -5.41 -4.22
CA ASP A 29 5.21 -6.72 -4.73
C ASP A 29 6.51 -7.47 -5.07
N GLN A 30 6.84 -8.51 -4.29
CA GLN A 30 8.06 -9.32 -4.45
C GLN A 30 7.76 -10.76 -4.91
N ARG A 31 6.70 -10.95 -5.71
CA ARG A 31 6.25 -12.30 -6.12
C ARG A 31 7.19 -13.03 -7.09
N SER A 32 8.20 -12.37 -7.64
CA SER A 32 9.07 -12.90 -8.72
C SER A 32 10.57 -12.67 -8.46
N GLY A 33 10.99 -12.48 -7.20
CA GLY A 33 12.39 -12.14 -6.85
C GLY A 33 12.78 -10.70 -7.18
N ASN A 34 12.02 -10.02 -8.05
CA ASN A 34 12.12 -8.60 -8.32
C ASN A 34 11.13 -7.82 -7.46
N LEU A 35 11.65 -6.90 -6.67
CA LEU A 35 10.89 -5.94 -5.87
C LEU A 35 10.27 -4.89 -6.80
N ARG A 36 8.95 -4.86 -6.90
CA ARG A 36 8.21 -3.83 -7.66
C ARG A 36 7.39 -2.98 -6.72
N LEU A 37 7.54 -1.66 -6.80
CA LEU A 37 6.63 -0.74 -6.14
C LEU A 37 5.32 -0.69 -6.94
N ARG A 38 4.20 -0.96 -6.28
CA ARG A 38 2.86 -0.85 -6.86
C ARG A 38 2.04 0.15 -6.07
N GLY A 39 1.08 0.79 -6.74
CA GLY A 39 0.09 1.63 -6.10
C GLY A 39 -1.26 1.51 -6.78
N GLN A 40 -2.33 1.68 -6.01
CA GLN A 40 -3.71 1.76 -6.52
C GLN A 40 -4.44 2.86 -5.76
N ILE A 41 -5.15 3.68 -6.51
CA ILE A 41 -6.03 4.73 -5.98
C ILE A 41 -7.45 4.19 -5.96
N PHE A 42 -8.16 4.53 -4.90
CA PHE A 42 -9.56 4.20 -4.71
C PHE A 42 -10.35 5.46 -4.38
N ASP A 43 -11.59 5.49 -4.83
CA ASP A 43 -12.55 6.48 -4.36
C ASP A 43 -13.00 6.18 -2.92
N SER A 44 -13.80 7.06 -2.34
CA SER A 44 -14.36 6.88 -0.99
C SER A 44 -15.28 5.66 -0.83
N ASN A 45 -15.74 5.06 -1.92
CA ASN A 45 -16.53 3.83 -1.95
C ASN A 45 -15.66 2.58 -2.22
N ALA A 46 -14.33 2.71 -2.20
CA ALA A 46 -13.36 1.66 -2.52
C ALA A 46 -13.44 1.13 -3.96
N ASN A 47 -14.00 1.90 -4.90
CA ASN A 47 -13.87 1.60 -6.32
C ASN A 47 -12.50 2.03 -6.82
N ARG A 48 -11.92 1.23 -7.72
CA ARG A 48 -10.64 1.56 -8.35
C ARG A 48 -10.83 2.75 -9.29
N MET A 49 -9.99 3.76 -9.12
CA MET A 49 -9.81 4.87 -10.06
C MET A 49 -8.75 4.54 -11.09
#